data_AF-A0A8T3YK86-F1
#
_entry.id   AF-A0A8T3YK86-F1
#
_cell.length_a   1.000
_cell.length_b   1.000
_cell.length_c   1.000
_cell.angle_alpha   90.00
_cell.angle_beta   90.00
_cell.angle_gamma   90.00
#
_symmetry.space_group_name_H-M   'P 1'
#
loop_
_entity.id
_entity.type
_entity.pdbx_description
1 polymer ?
#
loop_
_entity_poly.entity_id
_entity_poly.type
_entity_poly.pdbx_seq_one_letter_code
_entity_poly.pdbx_strand_id
1 'polypeptide(L)' 'METAKMEIETVTELALNYIKKAGFLFARVISVKHEDGQWTVLINVGGYTSDIKTLKIADATGKITGYE' A
#
# COMPACT_ATOMS: atom_id res chain seq x y z
N MET A 1 17.92 -16.28 -12.19
CA MET A 1 16.47 -16.35 -11.93
C MET A 1 16.08 -15.02 -11.34
N GLU A 2 15.59 -14.10 -12.16
CA GLU A 2 15.02 -12.85 -11.66
C GLU A 2 13.73 -13.22 -10.93
N THR A 3 13.76 -13.20 -9.60
CA THR A 3 12.53 -13.19 -8.79
C THR A 3 11.70 -12.02 -9.27
N ALA A 4 10.53 -12.32 -9.86
CA ALA A 4 9.60 -11.31 -10.34
C ALA A 4 9.14 -10.46 -9.16
N LYS A 5 9.87 -9.38 -8.91
CA LYS A 5 9.56 -8.38 -7.91
C LYS A 5 8.32 -7.63 -8.37
N MET A 6 7.34 -7.47 -7.50
CA MET A 6 6.17 -6.66 -7.83
C MET A 6 6.61 -5.22 -8.13
N GLU A 7 6.08 -4.64 -9.20
CA GLU A 7 6.38 -3.25 -9.52
C GLU A 7 5.69 -2.31 -8.53
N ILE A 8 6.35 -1.18 -8.25
CA ILE A 8 5.85 -0.16 -7.31
C ILE A 8 4.48 0.38 -7.72
N GLU A 9 4.20 0.43 -9.03
CA GLU A 9 2.91 0.84 -9.60
C GLU A 9 1.81 -0.14 -9.18
N THR A 10 2.02 -1.44 -9.39
CA THR A 10 1.10 -2.51 -8.96
C THR A 10 0.84 -2.48 -7.46
N VAL A 11 1.88 -2.27 -6.65
CA VAL A 11 1.77 -2.15 -5.18
C VAL A 11 0.90 -0.95 -4.80
N THR A 12 1.13 0.18 -5.45
CA THR A 12 0.39 1.43 -5.22
C THR A 12 -1.09 1.27 -5.57
N GLU A 13 -1.39 0.65 -6.71
CA GLU A 13 -2.76 0.36 -7.14
C GLU A 13 -3.49 -0.57 -6.18
N LEU A 14 -2.84 -1.66 -5.75
CA LEU A 14 -3.40 -2.58 -4.75
C LEU A 14 -3.73 -1.86 -3.45
N ALA A 15 -2.81 -1.02 -2.97
CA ALA A 15 -2.97 -0.30 -1.71
C ALA A 15 -4.12 0.72 -1.79
N LEU A 16 -4.19 1.50 -2.88
CA LEU A 16 -5.30 2.44 -3.11
C LEU A 16 -6.64 1.72 -3.26
N ASN A 17 -6.68 0.60 -3.99
CA ASN A 17 -7.91 -0.18 -4.17
C ASN A 17 -8.38 -0.79 -2.83
N TYR A 18 -7.46 -1.25 -2.00
CA TYR A 18 -7.78 -1.73 -0.65
C TYR A 18 -8.41 -0.64 0.21
N ILE A 19 -7.77 0.54 0.27
CA ILE A 19 -8.28 1.69 1.03
C ILE A 19 -9.64 2.15 0.52
N LYS A 20 -9.84 2.18 -0.80
CA LYS A 20 -11.13 2.52 -1.41
C LYS A 20 -12.22 1.51 -1.01
N LYS A 21 -11.90 0.21 -1.00
CA LYS A 21 -12.81 -0.84 -0.52
C LYS A 21 -13.09 -0.77 0.97
N ALA A 22 -12.16 -0.22 1.76
CA ALA A 22 -12.35 0.03 3.18
C ALA A 22 -13.25 1.25 3.48
N GLY A 23 -13.68 2.00 2.46
CA GLY A 23 -14.66 3.08 2.58
C GLY A 23 -14.06 4.49 2.55
N PHE A 24 -12.75 4.63 2.39
CA PHE A 24 -12.11 5.95 2.27
C PHE A 24 -12.26 6.49 0.84
N LEU A 25 -13.00 7.59 0.71
CA LEU A 25 -13.24 8.28 -0.56
C LEU A 25 -12.02 9.06 -1.07
N PHE A 26 -11.14 9.45 -0.15
CA PHE A 26 -9.89 10.13 -0.43
C PHE A 26 -8.74 9.29 0.11
N ALA A 27 -7.78 9.00 -0.76
CA ALA A 27 -6.59 8.25 -0.43
C ALA A 27 -5.45 8.73 -1.32
N ARG A 28 -4.33 9.10 -0.70
CA ARG A 28 -3.12 9.52 -1.42
C ARG A 28 -1.94 8.77 -0.86
N VAL A 29 -1.23 8.04 -1.72
CA VAL A 29 0.04 7.42 -1.34
C VAL A 29 1.07 8.51 -1.08
N ILE A 30 1.69 8.45 0.10
CA ILE A 30 2.73 9.38 0.57
C ILE A 30 4.11 8.76 0.34
N SER A 31 4.24 7.47 0.60
CA SER A 31 5.51 6.75 0.52
C SER A 31 5.28 5.29 0.25
N VAL A 32 6.21 4.69 -0.48
CA VAL A 32 6.26 3.25 -0.74
C VAL A 32 7.70 2.81 -0.49
N LYS A 33 7.87 1.83 0.37
CA LYS A 33 9.17 1.23 0.70
C LYS A 33 9.12 -0.28 0.50
N HIS A 34 10.24 -0.87 0.13
CA HIS A 34 10.38 -2.31 -0.03
C HIS A 34 11.56 -2.79 0.79
N GLU A 35 11.30 -3.59 1.82
CA GLU A 35 12.29 -4.16 2.72
C GLU A 35 11.92 -5.62 3.01
N ASP A 36 12.90 -6.53 3.00
CA ASP A 36 12.73 -7.95 3.36
C ASP A 36 11.57 -8.69 2.69
N GLY A 37 11.31 -8.42 1.39
CA GLY A 37 10.22 -9.06 0.63
C GLY A 37 8.82 -8.58 1.03
N GLN A 38 8.75 -7.44 1.71
CA GLN A 38 7.50 -6.76 2.07
C GLN A 38 7.52 -5.31 1.58
N TRP A 39 6.42 -4.93 0.97
CA TRP A 39 6.13 -3.55 0.63
C TRP A 39 5.39 -2.87 1.78
N THR A 40 5.88 -1.72 2.21
CA THR A 40 5.22 -0.85 3.19
C THR A 40 4.75 0.41 2.46
N VAL A 41 3.44 0.65 2.47
CA VAL A 41 2.80 1.78 1.80
C VAL A 41 2.17 2.70 2.83
N LEU A 42 2.57 3.97 2.84
CA LEU A 42 1.94 5.01 3.65
C LEU A 42 0.89 5.74 2.81
N ILE A 43 -0.35 5.79 3.29
CA ILE A 43 -1.47 6.40 2.60
C ILE A 43 -2.11 7.44 3.52
N ASN A 44 -2.19 8.68 3.06
CA ASN A 44 -3.04 9.68 3.70
C ASN A 44 -4.49 9.46 3.25
N VAL A 45 -5.38 9.16 4.20
CA VAL A 45 -6.81 8.98 3.95
C VAL A 45 -7.65 10.14 4.48
N GLY A 46 -7.03 11.10 5.14
CA GLY A 46 -7.71 12.29 5.62
C GLY A 46 -7.80 13.34 4.52
N GLY A 47 -9.03 13.69 4.14
CA GLY A 47 -9.28 14.75 3.15
C GLY A 47 -8.97 16.16 3.68
N TYR A 48 -9.21 16.38 4.97
CA TYR A 48 -8.97 17.66 5.66
C TYR A 48 -7.99 17.55 6.84
N THR A 49 -7.83 16.36 7.41
CA THR A 49 -6.88 16.05 8.47
C THR A 49 -5.76 15.17 7.92
N SER A 50 -4.59 15.12 8.56
CA SER A 50 -3.58 14.12 8.23
C SER A 50 -3.91 12.82 8.97
N ASP A 51 -4.62 11.91 8.30
CA ASP A 51 -4.84 10.55 8.80
C ASP A 51 -4.00 9.60 7.96
N ILE A 52 -2.85 9.19 8.50
CA ILE A 52 -1.88 8.38 7.79
C ILE A 52 -2.09 6.92 8.18
N LYS A 53 -2.33 6.09 7.19
CA LYS A 53 -2.47 4.65 7.30
C LYS A 53 -1.27 3.94 6.70
N THR A 54 -0.87 2.85 7.34
CA THR A 54 0.22 1.99 6.88
C THR A 54 -0.35 0.69 6.38
N LEU A 55 -0.05 0.35 5.13
CA LEU A 55 -0.35 -0.94 4.52
C LEU A 55 0.93 -1.75 4.37
N LYS A 56 0.87 -3.03 4.71
CA LYS A 56 1.93 -4.00 4.47
C LYS A 56 1.45 -4.99 3.42
N ILE A 57 2.23 -5.19 2.36
CA ILE A 57 1.91 -6.06 1.22
C ILE A 57 3.07 -7.03 1.01
N ALA A 58 2.80 -8.33 0.94
CA ALA A 58 3.84 -9.32 0.65
C ALA A 58 4.24 -9.27 -0.84
N ASP A 59 5.52 -9.08 -1.13
CA ASP A 59 6.05 -8.98 -2.51
C ASP A 59 5.74 -10.23 -3.35
N ALA A 60 5.89 -11.42 -2.75
CA ALA A 60 5.70 -12.69 -3.45
C ALA A 60 4.25 -12.97 -3.89
N THR A 61 3.24 -12.33 -3.28
CA THR A 61 1.83 -12.68 -3.50
C THR A 61 0.91 -11.49 -3.75
N GLY A 62 1.38 -10.26 -3.51
CA GLY A 62 0.54 -9.06 -3.53
C GLY A 62 -0.52 -9.02 -2.44
N LYS A 63 -0.48 -9.95 -1.46
CA LYS A 63 -1.46 -10.03 -0.39
C LYS A 63 -1.16 -8.98 0.67
N ILE A 64 -2.21 -8.27 1.11
CA ILE A 64 -2.15 -7.36 2.26
C ILE A 64 -1.94 -8.21 3.53
N THR A 65 -0.84 -8.00 4.21
CA THR A 65 -0.46 -8.71 5.44
C THR A 65 -0.69 -7.87 6.70
N GLY A 66 -0.88 -6.55 6.56
CA GLY A 66 -1.16 -5.66 7.68
C GLY A 66 -1.77 -4.33 7.25
N TYR A 67 -2.59 -3.77 8.14
CA TYR A 67 -3.25 -2.48 8.00
C TYR A 67 -3.33 -1.80 9.38
N GLU A 68 -2.75 -0.59 9.48
CA GLU A 68 -2.66 0.21 10.72
C GLU A 68 -3.07 1.67 10.45
#